data_AF-A0AA51X491-F1
#
_entry.id   AF-A0AA51X491-F1
#
_cell.length_a   1.000
_cell.length_b   1.000
_cell.length_c   1.000
_cell.angle_alpha   90.00
_cell.angle_beta   90.00
_cell.angle_gamma   90.00
#
_symmetry.space_group_name_H-M   'P 1'
#
loop_
_entity.id
_entity.type
_entity.pdbx_description
1 polymer ?
#
loop_
_entity_poly.entity_id
_entity_poly.type
_entity_poly.pdbx_seq_one_letter_code
_entity_poly.pdbx_strand_id
1 'polypeptide(L)'
;MAEETKFEKKSEIPNLRDKVLEALKSVYDPEIPVDIYELGLIYEVNVYPVNNVYILMTLTSPSCPAAEDIPSEVEMKVRAIEGISDVKVELTFDPPYTQEMMSEAAKLELGFM
;
A
#
# COMPACT_ATOMS: atom_id res chain seq x y z
N MET A 1 -0.56 -36.19 4.75
CA MET A 1 -0.78 -35.45 3.50
C MET A 1 -1.77 -34.35 3.79
N ALA A 2 -1.45 -33.06 3.81
CA ALA A 2 -0.22 -32.32 3.53
C ALA A 2 -0.08 -31.19 4.57
N GLU A 3 1.15 -30.73 4.74
CA GLU A 3 1.67 -29.65 5.61
C GLU A 3 0.78 -28.41 5.74
N GLU A 4 0.54 -27.88 6.95
CA GLU A 4 1.27 -26.75 7.57
C GLU A 4 1.49 -25.59 6.57
N THR A 5 0.77 -24.47 6.68
CA THR A 5 1.30 -23.36 7.49
C THR A 5 0.19 -22.51 8.11
N LYS A 6 0.18 -22.55 9.44
CA LYS A 6 -0.54 -21.67 10.34
C LYS A 6 0.21 -20.34 10.36
N PHE A 7 -0.37 -19.25 9.85
CA PHE A 7 0.20 -17.91 10.06
C PHE A 7 -0.14 -17.45 11.48
N GLU A 8 0.57 -18.01 12.45
CA GLU A 8 0.57 -17.53 13.82
C GLU A 8 1.61 -16.41 13.96
N LYS A 9 1.11 -15.23 14.35
CA LYS A 9 1.65 -14.38 15.43
C LYS A 9 2.73 -13.31 15.08
N LYS A 10 2.43 -12.12 15.63
CA LYS A 10 3.30 -11.29 16.49
C LYS A 10 3.91 -10.05 15.83
N SER A 11 3.43 -8.87 16.23
CA SER A 11 4.31 -7.90 16.92
C SER A 11 3.53 -6.70 17.40
N GLU A 12 3.50 -6.55 18.72
CA GLU A 12 3.20 -5.32 19.45
C GLU A 12 4.25 -4.23 19.11
N ILE A 13 4.20 -3.67 17.90
CA ILE A 13 4.77 -2.34 17.61
C ILE A 13 3.59 -1.41 17.29
N PRO A 14 2.80 -0.99 18.28
CA PRO A 14 1.61 -0.15 18.10
C PRO A 14 1.92 1.30 17.69
N ASN A 15 2.99 1.60 16.93
CA ASN A 15 3.34 3.00 16.62
C ASN A 15 3.89 3.27 15.21
N LEU A 16 4.62 2.36 14.57
CA LEU A 16 5.20 2.63 13.24
C LEU A 16 4.31 2.15 12.10
N ARG A 17 3.77 0.92 12.20
CA ARG A 17 2.85 0.38 11.19
C ARG A 17 1.60 1.24 11.00
N ASP A 18 1.01 1.71 12.09
CA ASP A 18 -0.16 2.60 12.05
C ASP A 18 0.17 3.91 11.33
N LYS A 19 1.30 4.54 11.66
CA LYS A 19 1.76 5.76 10.97
C LYS A 19 2.01 5.54 9.49
N VAL A 20 2.56 4.39 9.11
CA VAL A 20 2.76 4.00 7.70
C VAL A 20 1.39 3.88 7.01
N LEU A 21 0.42 3.21 7.64
CA LEU A 21 -0.94 3.09 7.13
C LEU A 21 -1.63 4.46 6.98
N GLU A 22 -1.49 5.36 7.95
CA GLU A 22 -2.01 6.73 7.88
C GLU A 22 -1.35 7.53 6.75
N ALA A 23 -0.04 7.38 6.56
CA ALA A 23 0.68 8.00 5.45
C ALA A 23 0.20 7.48 4.09
N LEU A 24 -0.04 6.17 3.97
CA LEU A 24 -0.59 5.55 2.76
C LEU A 24 -2.00 6.06 2.44
N LYS A 25 -2.87 6.19 3.45
CA LYS A 25 -4.21 6.78 3.30
C LYS A 25 -4.21 8.26 2.95
N SER A 26 -3.10 8.95 3.19
CA SER A 26 -2.92 10.36 2.81
C SER A 26 -2.43 10.54 1.37
N VAL A 27 -2.09 9.44 0.69
CA VAL A 27 -1.72 9.43 -0.73
C VAL A 27 -2.95 9.09 -1.55
N TYR A 28 -3.32 10.02 -2.42
CA TYR A 28 -4.48 9.92 -3.30
C TYR A 28 -4.01 9.71 -4.73
N ASP A 29 -4.78 8.95 -5.49
CA ASP A 29 -4.50 8.81 -6.91
C ASP A 29 -4.84 10.14 -7.64
N PRO A 30 -3.97 10.66 -8.52
CA PRO A 30 -4.22 11.92 -9.21
C PRO A 30 -5.33 11.82 -10.27
N GLU A 31 -5.65 10.61 -10.75
CA GLU A 31 -6.74 10.37 -11.70
C GLU A 31 -8.06 10.04 -10.99
N ILE A 32 -8.00 9.44 -9.80
CA ILE A 32 -9.17 9.06 -9.00
C ILE A 32 -9.08 9.68 -7.60
N PRO A 33 -10.07 10.47 -7.12
CA PRO A 33 -10.03 11.14 -5.82
C PRO A 33 -10.25 10.20 -4.62
N VAL A 34 -9.64 9.00 -4.65
CA VAL A 34 -9.68 7.96 -3.64
C VAL A 34 -8.24 7.62 -3.26
N ASP A 35 -8.02 7.24 -2.01
CA ASP A 35 -6.70 6.87 -1.53
C ASP A 35 -6.25 5.49 -2.06
N ILE A 36 -4.94 5.33 -2.20
CA ILE A 36 -4.33 4.10 -2.74
C ILE A 36 -4.60 2.87 -1.86
N TYR A 37 -4.93 3.08 -0.58
CA TYR A 37 -5.24 2.02 0.36
C TYR A 37 -6.68 1.51 0.15
N GLU A 38 -7.67 2.39 0.06
CA GLU A 38 -9.07 2.05 -0.24
C GLU A 38 -9.26 1.56 -1.69
N LEU A 39 -8.43 2.02 -2.62
CA LEU A 39 -8.37 1.46 -3.97
C LEU A 39 -7.86 0.01 -3.98
N GLY A 40 -7.21 -0.45 -2.92
CA GLY A 40 -6.63 -1.80 -2.87
C GLY A 40 -5.36 -1.95 -3.71
N LEU A 41 -4.62 -0.86 -3.93
CA LEU A 41 -3.36 -0.88 -4.66
C LEU A 41 -2.19 -1.40 -3.81
N ILE A 42 -2.35 -1.41 -2.48
CA ILE A 42 -1.34 -1.90 -1.55
C ILE A 42 -1.54 -3.41 -1.33
N TYR A 43 -0.56 -4.22 -1.73
CA TYR A 43 -0.60 -5.67 -1.56
C TYR A 43 0.03 -6.10 -0.24
N GLU A 44 1.18 -5.52 0.12
CA GLU A 44 1.88 -5.91 1.33
C GLU A 44 2.63 -4.73 1.96
N VAL A 45 2.62 -4.66 3.29
CA VAL A 45 3.38 -3.67 4.06
C VAL A 45 4.17 -4.40 5.15
N ASN A 46 5.48 -4.47 4.95
CA ASN A 46 6.42 -5.09 5.87
C ASN A 46 7.27 -4.03 6.56
N VAL A 47 7.40 -4.15 7.88
CA VAL A 47 8.33 -3.34 8.66
C VAL A 47 9.40 -4.28 9.20
N TYR A 48 10.61 -4.15 8.66
CA TYR A 48 11.78 -4.96 8.98
C TYR A 48 12.46 -4.48 10.27
N PRO A 49 13.27 -5.35 10.91
CA PRO A 49 14.16 -4.93 12.00
C PRO A 49 15.08 -3.80 11.49
N VAL A 50 15.27 -2.75 12.30
CA VAL A 50 15.89 -1.44 11.99
C VAL A 50 14.96 -0.34 11.42
N ASN A 51 13.64 -0.55 11.46
CA ASN A 51 12.64 0.42 10.98
C ASN A 51 12.74 0.69 9.47
N ASN A 52 13.14 -0.33 8.70
CA ASN A 52 13.04 -0.30 7.25
C ASN A 52 11.64 -0.74 6.84
N VAL A 53 10.99 0.04 5.99
CA VAL A 53 9.64 -0.25 5.52
C VAL A 53 9.70 -0.70 4.08
N TYR A 54 9.08 -1.83 3.79
CA TYR A 54 8.91 -2.35 2.45
C TYR A 54 7.43 -2.38 2.12
N ILE A 55 7.08 -1.80 0.98
CA ILE A 55 5.71 -1.68 0.51
C ILE A 55 5.66 -2.32 -0.87
N LEU A 56 4.89 -3.39 -0.99
CA LEU A 56 4.54 -3.98 -2.27
C LEU A 56 3.21 -3.39 -2.70
N MET A 57 3.20 -2.73 -3.84
CA MET A 57 1.99 -2.14 -4.40
C MET A 57 1.87 -2.41 -5.89
N THR A 58 0.66 -2.23 -6.40
CA THR A 58 0.33 -2.33 -7.82
C THR A 58 -0.25 -1.02 -8.31
N LEU A 59 -0.51 -0.94 -9.61
CA LEU A 59 -1.13 0.21 -10.25
C LEU A 59 -2.31 -0.25 -11.09
N THR A 60 -3.25 0.67 -11.28
CA THR A 60 -4.39 0.48 -12.18
C THR A 60 -3.96 0.26 -13.63
N SER A 61 -2.80 0.80 -14.03
CA SER A 61 -2.21 0.59 -15.36
C SER A 61 -0.70 0.82 -15.40
N PRO A 62 0.07 -0.03 -16.10
CA PRO A 62 1.53 0.14 -16.26
C PRO A 62 1.91 1.35 -17.15
N SER A 63 0.94 1.88 -17.89
CA SER A 63 1.12 3.00 -18.81
C SER A 63 0.64 4.35 -18.24
N CYS A 64 0.15 4.38 -16.99
CA CYS A 64 -0.32 5.62 -16.39
C CYS A 64 0.91 6.48 -16.03
N PRO A 65 0.98 7.77 -16.39
CA PRO A 65 2.10 8.64 -16.00
C PRO A 65 2.24 8.74 -14.48
N ALA A 66 1.15 8.56 -13.72
CA ALA A 66 1.17 8.51 -12.26
C ALA A 66 1.90 7.29 -11.68
N ALA A 67 2.27 6.30 -12.52
CA ALA A 67 3.00 5.10 -12.13
C ALA A 67 4.37 5.39 -11.51
N GLU A 68 4.99 6.51 -11.88
CA GLU A 68 6.27 6.94 -11.31
C GLU A 68 6.06 7.90 -10.13
N ASP A 69 5.02 8.73 -10.16
CA ASP A 69 4.74 9.73 -9.13
C ASP A 69 4.19 9.12 -7.84
N ILE A 70 3.20 8.22 -7.91
CA ILE A 70 2.58 7.60 -6.72
C ILE A 70 3.58 6.85 -5.85
N PRO A 71 4.38 5.89 -6.34
CA PRO A 71 5.34 5.18 -5.49
C PRO A 71 6.39 6.12 -4.90
N SER A 72 6.80 7.16 -5.65
CA SER A 72 7.73 8.17 -5.16
C SER A 72 7.09 9.01 -4.04
N GLU A 73 5.82 9.40 -4.19
CA GLU A 73 5.08 10.12 -3.15
C GLU A 73 4.88 9.25 -1.90
N VAL A 74 4.51 7.97 -2.06
CA VAL A 74 4.42 7.01 -0.95
C VAL A 74 5.76 6.90 -0.22
N GLU A 75 6.85 6.71 -0.95
CA GLU A 75 8.19 6.65 -0.37
C GLU A 75 8.49 7.92 0.42
N MET A 76 8.20 9.09 -0.15
CA MET A 76 8.43 10.39 0.47
C MET A 76 7.58 10.63 1.73
N LYS A 77 6.32 10.19 1.73
CA LYS A 77 5.42 10.32 2.88
C LYS A 77 5.83 9.39 4.00
N VAL A 78 6.15 8.15 3.66
CA VAL A 78 6.55 7.14 4.64
C VAL A 78 7.92 7.49 5.21
N ARG A 79 8.91 7.87 4.40
CA ARG A 79 10.24 8.27 4.92
C ARG A 79 10.19 9.51 5.82
N ALA A 80 9.15 10.35 5.69
CA ALA A 80 8.97 11.53 6.54
C ALA A 80 8.49 11.18 7.95
N ILE A 81 8.08 9.94 8.21
CA ILE A 81 7.67 9.47 9.52
C ILE A 81 8.90 9.36 10.43
N GLU A 82 8.85 10.05 11.57
CA GLU A 82 9.92 10.00 12.56
C GLU A 82 10.10 8.56 13.09
N GLY A 83 11.32 8.05 12.95
CA GLY A 83 11.71 6.70 13.34
C GLY A 83 11.88 5.73 12.17
N ILE A 84 11.49 6.08 10.94
CA ILE A 84 11.79 5.27 9.75
C ILE A 84 13.22 5.51 9.29
N SER A 85 13.96 4.43 9.07
CA SER A 85 15.35 4.48 8.60
C SER A 85 15.42 4.50 7.08
N ASP A 86 14.66 3.62 6.44
CA ASP A 86 14.66 3.43 4.99
C ASP A 86 13.27 3.00 4.51
N VAL A 87 12.92 3.39 3.29
CA VAL A 87 11.68 2.98 2.63
C VAL A 87 12.01 2.41 1.27
N LYS A 88 11.47 1.23 1.00
CA LYS A 88 11.52 0.60 -0.31
C LYS A 88 10.11 0.33 -0.81
N VAL A 89 9.73 1.01 -1.88
CA VAL A 89 8.48 0.75 -2.60
C VAL A 89 8.79 -0.13 -3.81
N GLU A 90 8.08 -1.24 -3.93
CA GLU A 90 8.21 -2.17 -5.04
C GLU A 90 6.87 -2.29 -5.78
N LEU A 91 6.93 -2.09 -7.09
CA LEU A 91 5.77 -2.17 -7.98
C LEU A 91 5.68 -3.58 -8.57
N THR A 92 4.56 -4.25 -8.36
CA THR A 92 4.22 -5.50 -9.03
C THR A 92 2.96 -5.35 -9.86
N PHE A 93 2.96 -6.01 -11.02
CA PHE A 93 1.78 -6.17 -11.87
C PHE A 93 1.27 -7.61 -11.88
N ASP A 94 1.86 -8.46 -11.04
CA ASP A 94 1.48 -9.85 -10.86
C ASP A 94 1.14 -10.09 -9.38
N PRO A 95 -0.12 -10.45 -9.05
CA PRO A 95 -1.28 -10.51 -9.95
C PRO A 95 -1.69 -9.14 -10.51
N PRO A 96 -2.39 -9.08 -11.66
CA PRO A 96 -2.87 -7.80 -12.20
C PRO A 96 -3.96 -7.22 -11.29
N TYR A 97 -3.90 -5.91 -11.06
CA TYR A 97 -4.95 -5.19 -10.37
C TYR A 97 -6.29 -5.31 -11.07
N THR A 98 -7.36 -5.55 -10.31
CA THR A 98 -8.73 -5.51 -10.81
C THR A 98 -9.59 -4.59 -9.95
N GLN A 99 -10.58 -3.95 -10.56
CA GLN A 99 -11.53 -3.06 -9.90
C GLN A 99 -12.34 -3.75 -8.79
N GLU A 100 -12.35 -5.09 -8.80
CA GLU A 100 -12.97 -5.91 -7.75
C GLU A 100 -12.23 -5.80 -6.42
N MET A 101 -10.92 -5.49 -6.45
CA MET A 101 -10.06 -5.30 -5.28
C MET A 101 -10.34 -4.00 -4.52
N MET A 102 -11.11 -3.07 -5.10
CA MET A 102 -11.52 -1.83 -4.43
C MET A 102 -12.48 -2.10 -3.26
N SER A 103 -12.29 -1.33 -2.18
CA SER A 103 -13.20 -1.25 -1.04
C SER A 103 -14.62 -0.87 -1.47
N GLU A 104 -15.64 -1.26 -0.69
CA GLU A 104 -17.04 -0.88 -0.97
C GLU A 104 -17.22 0.64 -0.98
N ALA A 105 -16.47 1.36 -0.14
CA ALA A 105 -16.47 2.82 -0.11
C ALA A 105 -15.95 3.42 -1.44
N ALA A 106 -14.83 2.91 -1.95
CA ALA A 106 -14.25 3.33 -3.22
C ALA A 106 -15.18 3.04 -4.42
N LYS A 107 -15.86 1.89 -4.42
CA LYS A 107 -16.85 1.53 -5.45
C LYS A 107 -18.05 2.48 -5.46
N LEU A 108 -18.53 2.89 -4.28
CA LEU A 108 -19.62 3.85 -4.15
C LEU A 108 -19.21 5.24 -4.64
N GLU A 109 -18.00 5.70 -4.28
CA GLU A 109 -17.48 7.01 -4.66
C GLU A 109 -17.28 7.14 -6.17
N LEU A 110 -16.87 6.05 -6.82
CA LEU A 110 -16.71 5.96 -8.27
C LEU A 110 -18.03 5.68 -9.03
N GLY A 111 -19.15 5.49 -8.33
CA GLY A 111 -20.46 5.29 -8.93
C GLY A 111 -20.68 3.92 -9.57
N PHE A 112 -19.99 2.89 -9.09
CA PHE A 112 -20.21 1.50 -9.53
C PHE A 112 -21.42 0.82 -8.86
N MET A 113 -22.18 1.55 -8.02
CA MET A 113 -23.35 1.06 -7.29
C MET A 113 -24.56 1.99 -7.41
#